data_AF-A0A7C9DUB4-F1
#
_entry.id   AF-A0A7C9DUB4-F1
#
_cell.length_a   1.000
_cell.length_b   1.000
_cell.length_c   1.000
_cell.angle_alpha   90.00
_cell.angle_beta   90.00
_cell.angle_gamma   90.00
#
_symmetry.space_group_name_H-M   'P 1'
#
loop_
_entity.id
_entity.type
_entity.pdbx_description
1 polymer ?
#
loop_
_entity_poly.entity_id
_entity_poly.type
_entity_poly.pdbx_seq_one_letter_code
_entity_poly.pdbx_strand_id
1 'polypeptide(L)'
;LKNPVPVVKKLKEAGLHGIEVYRSDGKLAVYSDLADAHGLLKLGGSDFHGKGGHGESPLGSVSLPVLAVHDFLSIARPIWCDAINNILEQYIKEPSELNLQHITRFGKTRISDGDSSRKDLIRSYLSSWLTKEEMQHADFEAIVLKLSGNLVN
;
A
#
# COMPACT_ATOMS: atom_id res chain seq x y z
N LEU A 1 3.81 17.59 -28.31
CA LEU A 1 3.38 16.66 -27.24
C LEU A 1 1.89 16.86 -26.96
N LYS A 2 1.15 15.80 -26.59
CA LYS A 2 -0.22 15.94 -26.09
C LYS A 2 -0.21 16.72 -24.76
N ASN A 3 -1.17 17.63 -24.55
CA ASN A 3 -1.27 18.41 -23.32
C ASN A 3 -1.75 17.48 -22.16
N PRO A 4 -0.94 17.25 -21.10
CA PRO A 4 -1.31 16.35 -20.00
C PRO A 4 -2.31 16.98 -19.01
N VAL A 5 -2.49 18.31 -19.02
CA VAL A 5 -3.29 19.05 -18.03
C VAL A 5 -4.74 18.54 -17.92
N PRO A 6 -5.50 18.35 -19.02
CA PRO A 6 -6.90 17.92 -18.91
C PRO A 6 -7.04 16.52 -18.32
N VAL A 7 -6.05 15.65 -18.53
CA VAL A 7 -6.05 14.29 -17.99
C VAL A 7 -5.75 14.31 -16.51
N VAL A 8 -4.70 15.03 -16.10
CA VAL A 8 -4.32 15.13 -14.68
C VAL A 8 -5.41 15.77 -13.85
N LYS A 9 -6.09 16.80 -14.38
CA LYS A 9 -7.25 17.41 -13.70
C LYS A 9 -8.36 16.38 -13.45
N LYS A 10 -8.77 15.62 -14.47
CA LYS A 10 -9.81 14.58 -14.34
C LYS A 10 -9.40 13.48 -13.35
N LEU A 11 -8.14 13.07 -13.37
CA LEU A 11 -7.64 12.06 -12.44
C LEU A 11 -7.60 12.58 -11.01
N LYS A 12 -7.23 13.85 -10.79
CA LYS A 12 -7.30 14.49 -9.46
C LYS A 12 -8.73 14.51 -8.93
N GLU A 13 -9.70 14.91 -9.76
CA GLU A 13 -11.12 14.86 -9.43
C GLU A 13 -11.61 13.45 -9.10
N ALA A 14 -10.99 12.42 -9.69
CA ALA A 14 -11.27 11.00 -9.41
C ALA A 14 -10.49 10.41 -8.21
N GLY A 15 -9.65 11.21 -7.52
CA GLY A 15 -8.91 10.76 -6.33
C GLY A 15 -7.42 10.47 -6.55
N LEU A 16 -6.80 11.01 -7.60
CA LEU A 16 -5.34 10.95 -7.75
C LEU A 16 -4.63 11.78 -6.66
N HIS A 17 -3.71 11.14 -5.93
CA HIS A 17 -2.97 11.77 -4.82
C HIS A 17 -1.55 12.21 -5.20
N GLY A 18 -0.94 11.61 -6.23
CA GLY A 18 0.45 11.89 -6.62
C GLY A 18 0.71 11.66 -8.09
N ILE A 19 1.85 12.16 -8.56
CA ILE A 19 2.33 12.02 -9.94
C ILE A 19 3.84 11.77 -9.95
N GLU A 20 4.31 11.02 -10.94
CA GLU A 20 5.73 10.79 -11.15
C GLU A 20 6.43 12.06 -11.65
N VAL A 21 7.46 12.47 -10.90
CA VAL A 21 8.28 13.67 -11.12
C VAL A 21 9.76 13.31 -11.10
N TYR A 22 10.17 12.37 -10.24
CA TYR A 22 11.54 11.88 -10.13
C TYR A 22 11.72 10.62 -10.97
N ARG A 23 12.68 10.65 -11.88
CA ARG A 23 13.03 9.56 -12.79
C ARG A 23 14.54 9.37 -12.82
N SER A 24 15.03 8.34 -13.50
CA SER A 24 16.46 8.04 -13.59
C SER A 24 17.27 9.12 -14.33
N ASP A 25 16.62 9.85 -15.24
CA ASP A 25 17.17 11.01 -15.95
C ASP A 25 16.97 12.34 -15.19
N GLY A 26 16.46 12.29 -13.97
CA GLY A 26 16.32 13.42 -13.07
C GLY A 26 14.87 13.86 -12.85
N LYS A 27 14.70 15.16 -12.59
CA LYS A 27 13.40 15.75 -12.24
C LYS A 27 12.74 16.40 -13.46
N LEU A 28 11.54 15.96 -13.84
CA LEU A 28 10.79 16.56 -14.94
C LEU A 28 10.05 17.82 -14.49
N ALA A 29 10.54 18.99 -14.90
CA ALA A 29 9.98 20.30 -14.53
C ALA A 29 8.47 20.41 -14.84
N VAL A 30 8.05 20.00 -16.04
CA VAL A 30 6.63 20.07 -16.47
C VAL A 30 5.69 19.32 -15.51
N TYR A 31 6.07 18.13 -15.04
CA TYR A 31 5.25 17.38 -14.10
C TYR A 31 5.38 17.87 -12.67
N SER A 32 6.54 18.44 -12.29
CA SER A 32 6.69 19.13 -11.01
C SER A 32 5.73 20.31 -10.91
N ASP A 33 5.67 21.16 -11.93
CA ASP A 33 4.80 22.34 -11.94
C ASP A 33 3.33 21.95 -11.95
N LEU A 34 3.00 20.86 -12.67
CA LEU A 34 1.65 20.31 -12.68
C LEU A 34 1.25 19.73 -11.32
N ALA A 35 2.19 19.10 -10.62
CA ALA A 35 1.97 18.60 -9.27
C ALA A 35 1.68 19.76 -8.30
N ASP A 36 2.46 20.85 -8.39
CA ASP A 36 2.25 22.06 -7.59
C ASP A 36 0.88 22.70 -7.88
N ALA A 37 0.52 22.83 -9.16
CA ALA A 37 -0.74 23.43 -9.59
C ALA A 37 -2.00 22.68 -9.13
N HIS A 38 -1.89 21.37 -8.88
CA HIS A 38 -3.02 20.50 -8.52
C HIS A 38 -2.93 19.91 -7.11
N GLY A 39 -1.93 20.30 -6.30
CA GLY A 39 -1.72 19.74 -4.96
C GLY A 39 -1.54 18.23 -4.99
N LEU A 40 -0.68 17.75 -5.89
CA LEU A 40 -0.31 16.34 -6.01
C LEU A 40 1.06 16.10 -5.36
N LEU A 41 1.22 14.94 -4.73
CA LEU A 41 2.52 14.46 -4.28
C LEU A 41 3.47 14.27 -5.47
N LYS A 42 4.72 14.71 -5.30
CA LYS A 42 5.80 14.49 -6.27
C LYS A 42 6.51 13.19 -5.93
N LEU A 43 6.22 12.13 -6.68
CA LEU A 43 6.77 10.79 -6.47
C LEU A 43 7.68 10.39 -7.62
N GLY A 44 8.17 9.16 -7.59
CA GLY A 44 9.06 8.63 -8.61
C GLY A 44 9.60 7.26 -8.28
N GLY A 45 10.26 6.66 -9.25
CA GLY A 45 10.85 5.34 -9.11
C GLY A 45 11.80 5.06 -10.26
N SER A 46 12.60 4.00 -10.10
CA SER A 46 13.53 3.57 -11.15
C SER A 46 12.84 2.90 -12.33
N ASP A 47 11.57 2.53 -12.21
CA ASP A 47 10.85 1.79 -13.26
C ASP A 47 11.65 0.54 -13.71
N PHE A 48 12.10 -0.25 -12.73
CA PHE A 48 12.97 -1.40 -12.95
C PHE A 48 12.19 -2.57 -13.54
N HIS A 49 12.60 -3.06 -14.72
CA HIS A 49 11.95 -4.20 -15.39
C HIS A 49 12.84 -5.45 -15.47
N GLY A 50 14.13 -5.35 -15.14
CA GLY A 50 15.04 -6.50 -15.11
C GLY A 50 16.50 -6.11 -15.25
N LYS A 51 17.39 -7.10 -15.22
CA LYS A 51 18.84 -6.88 -15.45
C LYS A 51 19.16 -7.04 -16.94
N GLY A 52 20.02 -6.16 -17.46
CA GLY A 52 20.68 -6.36 -18.76
C GLY A 52 20.00 -5.75 -19.99
N GLY A 53 18.89 -5.02 -19.83
CA GLY A 53 18.28 -4.26 -20.92
C GLY A 53 18.96 -2.91 -21.16
N HIS A 54 19.05 -2.47 -22.41
CA HIS A 54 19.47 -1.11 -22.73
C HIS A 54 18.42 -0.11 -22.21
N GLY A 55 18.84 0.82 -21.35
CA GLY A 55 17.95 1.83 -20.76
C GLY A 55 17.28 1.40 -19.45
N GLU A 56 17.55 0.20 -18.95
CA GLU A 56 17.06 -0.24 -17.63
C GLU A 56 17.77 0.53 -16.52
N SER A 57 16.98 1.11 -15.61
CA SER A 57 17.52 1.80 -14.45
C SER A 57 17.66 0.81 -13.29
N PRO A 58 18.80 0.77 -12.57
CA PRO A 58 18.98 -0.14 -11.44
C PRO A 58 17.87 0.04 -10.39
N LEU A 59 17.51 -1.05 -9.70
CA LEU A 59 16.53 -0.99 -8.62
C LEU A 59 16.95 0.03 -7.57
N GLY A 60 16.08 1.00 -7.29
CA GLY A 60 16.33 2.04 -6.29
C GLY A 60 17.32 3.12 -6.71
N SER A 61 17.66 3.22 -8.00
CA SER A 61 18.58 4.24 -8.52
C SER A 61 18.03 5.67 -8.47
N VAL A 62 16.70 5.82 -8.38
CA VAL A 62 16.05 7.13 -8.31
C VAL A 62 15.97 7.57 -6.85
N SER A 63 16.69 8.65 -6.54
CA SER A 63 16.63 9.27 -5.23
C SER A 63 15.39 10.16 -5.12
N LEU A 64 14.57 9.91 -4.10
CA LEU A 64 13.48 10.80 -3.71
C LEU A 64 13.87 11.59 -2.47
N PRO A 65 13.44 12.87 -2.36
CA PRO A 65 13.58 13.61 -1.11
C PRO A 65 12.86 12.88 0.02
N VAL A 66 13.48 12.83 1.20
CA VAL A 66 12.88 12.18 2.39
C VAL A 66 11.51 12.75 2.74
N LEU A 67 11.32 14.06 2.52
CA LEU A 67 10.02 14.73 2.72
C LEU A 67 8.95 14.21 1.76
N ALA A 68 9.30 13.92 0.50
CA ALA A 68 8.35 13.34 -0.45
C ALA A 68 7.90 11.93 -0.02
N VAL A 69 8.81 11.15 0.57
CA VAL A 69 8.50 9.82 1.14
C VAL A 69 7.63 9.96 2.38
N HIS A 70 7.93 10.92 3.26
CA HIS A 70 7.12 11.21 4.43
C HIS A 70 5.68 11.61 4.04
N ASP A 71 5.53 12.55 3.11
CA ASP A 71 4.22 13.04 2.68
C ASP A 71 3.42 11.93 1.99
N PHE A 72 4.08 11.09 1.20
CA PHE A 72 3.49 9.87 0.65
C PHE A 72 2.93 8.96 1.74
N LEU A 73 3.75 8.64 2.75
CA LEU A 73 3.32 7.76 3.83
C LEU A 73 2.18 8.39 4.65
N SER A 74 2.19 9.70 4.87
CA SER A 74 1.12 10.39 5.61
C SER A 74 -0.27 10.22 4.97
N ILE A 75 -0.32 10.13 3.64
CA ILE A 75 -1.56 9.92 2.88
C ILE A 75 -1.84 8.43 2.68
N ALA A 76 -0.82 7.63 2.36
CA ALA A 76 -0.98 6.24 1.98
C ALA A 76 -1.29 5.33 3.19
N ARG A 77 -0.71 5.61 4.37
CA ARG A 77 -0.85 4.76 5.56
C ARG A 77 -2.29 4.60 6.02
N PRO A 78 -3.10 5.66 6.19
CA PRO A 78 -4.52 5.52 6.54
C PRO A 78 -5.30 4.69 5.50
N ILE A 79 -5.07 4.94 4.20
CA ILE A 79 -5.74 4.21 3.11
C ILE A 79 -5.42 2.70 3.17
N TRP A 80 -4.17 2.34 3.43
CA TRP A 80 -3.76 0.95 3.57
C TRP A 80 -4.32 0.31 4.84
N CYS A 81 -4.30 1.03 5.97
CA CYS A 81 -4.87 0.58 7.23
C CYS A 81 -6.37 0.29 7.08
N ASP A 82 -7.12 1.20 6.46
CA ASP A 82 -8.55 1.01 6.19
C ASP A 82 -8.80 -0.20 5.29
N ALA A 83 -7.99 -0.37 4.24
CA ALA A 83 -8.09 -1.53 3.35
C ALA A 83 -7.82 -2.85 4.09
N ILE A 84 -6.80 -2.89 4.96
CA ILE A 84 -6.49 -4.07 5.79
C ILE A 84 -7.64 -4.35 6.75
N ASN A 85 -8.17 -3.33 7.43
CA ASN A 85 -9.32 -3.47 8.32
C ASN A 85 -10.53 -4.06 7.58
N ASN A 86 -10.86 -3.54 6.40
CA ASN A 86 -11.96 -4.05 5.59
C ASN A 86 -11.79 -5.54 5.22
N ILE A 87 -10.57 -5.96 4.86
CA ILE A 87 -10.28 -7.37 4.55
C ILE A 87 -10.49 -8.25 5.79
N LEU A 88 -10.03 -7.80 6.96
CA LEU A 88 -10.19 -8.54 8.21
C LEU A 88 -11.66 -8.61 8.65
N GLU A 89 -12.41 -7.52 8.52
CA GLU A 89 -13.85 -7.49 8.84
C GLU A 89 -14.65 -8.43 7.94
N GLN A 90 -14.32 -8.50 6.64
CA GLN A 90 -14.94 -9.46 5.72
C GLN A 90 -14.70 -10.90 6.17
N TYR A 91 -13.47 -11.23 6.57
CA TYR A 91 -13.16 -12.55 7.11
C TYR A 91 -13.86 -12.82 8.45
N ILE A 92 -13.94 -11.85 9.36
CA ILE A 92 -14.68 -11.99 10.62
C ILE A 92 -16.16 -12.27 10.37
N LYS A 93 -16.76 -11.54 9.43
CA LYS A 93 -18.18 -11.68 9.08
C LYS A 93 -18.49 -13.02 8.42
N GLU A 94 -17.58 -13.50 7.58
CA GLU A 94 -17.70 -14.75 6.86
C GLU A 94 -16.33 -15.46 6.82
N PRO A 95 -16.04 -16.37 7.77
CA PRO A 95 -14.74 -17.03 7.88
C PRO A 95 -14.59 -18.16 6.85
N SER A 96 -14.60 -17.81 5.57
CA SER A 96 -14.43 -18.72 4.44
C SER A 96 -12.97 -18.81 3.99
N GLU A 97 -12.61 -19.89 3.31
CA GLU A 97 -11.28 -20.04 2.70
C GLU A 97 -11.01 -18.94 1.65
N LEU A 98 -12.06 -18.49 0.96
CA LEU A 98 -11.96 -17.39 0.00
C LEU A 98 -11.56 -16.08 0.69
N ASN A 99 -12.21 -15.74 1.81
CA ASN A 99 -11.85 -14.54 2.57
C ASN A 99 -10.49 -14.67 3.26
N LEU A 100 -10.10 -15.88 3.67
CA LEU A 100 -8.75 -16.14 4.17
C LEU A 100 -7.70 -15.92 3.09
N GLN A 101 -7.96 -16.31 1.84
CA GLN A 101 -7.07 -16.05 0.71
C GLN A 101 -6.85 -14.55 0.47
N HIS A 102 -7.83 -13.69 0.73
CA HIS A 102 -7.62 -12.24 0.65
C HIS A 102 -6.56 -11.72 1.64
N ILE A 103 -6.41 -12.39 2.79
CA ILE A 103 -5.35 -12.10 3.77
C ILE A 103 -4.03 -12.77 3.36
N THR A 104 -4.06 -14.03 2.91
CA THR A 104 -2.85 -14.83 2.74
C THR A 104 -2.24 -14.80 1.32
N ARG A 105 -2.90 -14.17 0.34
CA ARG A 105 -2.57 -14.23 -1.09
C ARG A 105 -1.10 -14.00 -1.44
N PHE A 106 -0.46 -13.03 -0.78
CA PHE A 106 0.92 -12.63 -1.07
C PHE A 106 1.94 -13.18 -0.07
N GLY A 107 1.46 -14.03 0.83
CA GLY A 107 2.26 -14.63 1.87
C GLY A 107 3.04 -15.86 1.39
N LYS A 108 4.19 -16.09 2.04
CA LYS A 108 5.04 -17.25 1.75
C LYS A 108 4.67 -18.49 2.57
N THR A 109 3.88 -18.31 3.63
CA THR A 109 3.64 -19.33 4.65
C THR A 109 2.48 -20.23 4.24
N ARG A 110 2.72 -21.54 4.15
CA ARG A 110 1.69 -22.55 3.88
C ARG A 110 0.84 -22.78 5.14
N ILE A 111 -0.47 -22.90 4.97
CA ILE A 111 -1.44 -23.16 6.03
C ILE A 111 -1.23 -24.59 6.56
N SER A 112 -1.15 -24.78 7.87
CA SER A 112 -1.35 -26.09 8.51
C SER A 112 -2.78 -26.19 9.04
N ASP A 113 -3.38 -27.39 8.99
CA ASP A 113 -4.76 -27.61 9.40
C ASP A 113 -4.93 -27.41 10.91
N GLY A 114 -5.45 -26.25 11.31
CA GLY A 114 -5.82 -25.94 12.69
C GLY A 114 -6.29 -24.48 12.86
N ASP A 115 -7.24 -24.25 13.76
CA ASP A 115 -7.80 -22.91 14.01
C ASP A 115 -6.81 -21.97 14.72
N SER A 116 -6.09 -22.47 15.73
CA SER A 116 -4.99 -21.73 16.37
C SER A 116 -3.90 -21.33 15.37
N SER A 117 -3.60 -22.22 14.41
CA SER A 117 -2.66 -21.97 13.32
C SER A 117 -3.11 -20.79 12.44
N ARG A 118 -4.41 -20.66 12.14
CA ARG A 118 -4.93 -19.54 11.34
C ARG A 118 -4.82 -18.20 12.07
N LYS A 119 -5.09 -18.16 13.38
CA LYS A 119 -4.97 -16.94 14.19
C LYS A 119 -3.52 -16.44 14.22
N ASP A 120 -2.58 -17.34 14.46
CA ASP A 120 -1.16 -17.02 14.48
C ASP A 120 -0.65 -16.61 13.10
N LEU A 121 -1.18 -17.23 12.04
CA LEU A 121 -0.90 -16.86 10.66
C LEU A 121 -1.37 -15.44 10.34
N ILE A 122 -2.63 -15.10 10.64
CA ILE A 122 -3.17 -13.75 10.41
C ILE A 122 -2.35 -12.72 11.21
N ARG A 123 -2.05 -13.00 12.48
CA ARG A 123 -1.22 -12.11 13.32
C ARG A 123 0.17 -11.88 12.73
N SER A 124 0.80 -12.93 12.19
CA SER A 124 2.10 -12.84 11.50
C SER A 124 2.03 -11.89 10.30
N TYR A 125 0.99 -12.00 9.46
CA TYR A 125 0.80 -11.07 8.34
C TYR A 125 0.59 -9.63 8.80
N LEU A 126 -0.25 -9.40 9.81
CA LEU A 126 -0.49 -8.05 10.33
C LEU A 126 0.80 -7.41 10.87
N SER A 127 1.63 -8.18 11.58
CA SER A 127 2.94 -7.70 12.06
C SER A 127 3.93 -7.37 10.94
N SER A 128 3.71 -7.89 9.72
CA SER A 128 4.53 -7.59 8.56
C SER A 128 4.03 -6.38 7.76
N TRP A 129 2.75 -6.02 7.91
CA TRP A 129 2.11 -4.93 7.17
C TRP A 129 2.00 -3.64 7.98
N LEU A 130 1.85 -3.75 9.30
CA LEU A 130 1.56 -2.64 10.19
C LEU A 130 2.76 -2.37 11.11
N THR A 131 2.92 -1.11 11.49
CA THR A 131 3.79 -0.71 12.60
C THR A 131 3.20 -1.15 13.93
N LYS A 132 4.01 -1.08 15.00
CA LYS A 132 3.53 -1.36 16.35
C LYS A 132 2.44 -0.37 16.77
N GLU A 133 2.60 0.89 16.39
CA GLU A 133 1.68 1.97 16.70
C GLU A 133 0.35 1.79 15.99
N GLU A 134 0.36 1.42 14.70
CA GLU A 134 -0.88 1.13 13.95
C GLU A 134 -1.58 -0.13 14.48
N MET A 135 -0.83 -1.16 14.90
CA MET A 135 -1.42 -2.35 15.51
C MET A 135 -2.10 -2.06 16.86
N GLN A 136 -1.62 -1.05 17.59
CA GLN A 136 -2.17 -0.61 18.88
C GLN A 136 -3.31 0.41 18.70
N HIS A 137 -3.63 0.80 17.46
CA HIS A 137 -4.77 1.67 17.21
C HIS A 137 -6.07 0.94 17.59
N ALA A 138 -7.01 1.67 18.19
CA ALA A 138 -8.24 1.09 18.75
C ALA A 138 -9.04 0.25 17.74
N ASP A 139 -9.07 0.67 16.48
CA ASP A 139 -9.75 -0.06 15.41
C ASP A 139 -9.13 -1.45 15.16
N PHE A 140 -7.79 -1.52 15.13
CA PHE A 140 -7.07 -2.78 14.95
C PHE A 140 -7.13 -3.66 16.19
N GLU A 141 -7.03 -3.08 17.39
CA GLU A 141 -7.20 -3.85 18.63
C GLU A 141 -8.60 -4.48 18.69
N ALA A 142 -9.64 -3.74 18.34
CA ALA A 142 -11.01 -4.24 18.31
C ALA A 142 -11.19 -5.39 17.29
N ILE A 143 -10.59 -5.28 16.11
CA ILE A 143 -10.62 -6.32 15.09
C ILE A 143 -9.84 -7.57 15.54
N VAL A 144 -8.65 -7.41 16.12
CA VAL A 144 -7.85 -8.53 16.64
C VAL A 144 -8.57 -9.25 17.79
N LEU A 145 -9.28 -8.52 18.65
CA LEU A 145 -10.13 -9.10 19.69
C LEU A 145 -11.29 -9.91 19.10
N LYS A 146 -11.99 -9.38 18.08
CA LYS A 146 -13.06 -10.11 17.37
C LYS A 146 -12.54 -11.40 16.72
N LEU A 147 -11.37 -11.36 16.08
CA LEU A 147 -10.70 -12.55 15.52
C LEU A 147 -10.38 -13.59 16.59
N SER A 148 -10.06 -13.15 17.80
CA SER A 148 -9.75 -14.05 18.92
C SER A 148 -11.02 -14.70 19.49
N GLY A 149 -12.15 -13.99 19.51
CA GLY A 149 -13.42 -14.45 20.10
C GLY A 149 -14.34 -15.26 19.19
N ASN A 150 -14.35 -15.02 17.87
CA ASN A 150 -15.33 -15.62 16.94
C ASN A 150 -14.97 -17.04 16.43
N LEU A 151 -13.82 -17.59 16.82
CA LEU A 151 -13.34 -18.90 16.38
C LEU A 151 -13.20 -19.87 17.58
N VAL A 152 -14.11 -19.76 18.56
CA VAL A 152 -14.20 -20.68 19.72
C VAL A 152 -15.50 -21.51 19.69
N ASN A 153 -16.33 -21.35 18.67
CA ASN A 153 -17.54 -22.15 18.46
C ASN A 153 -17.44 -23.01 17.19
#